data_AF-A0A2N8K847-F1
#
_entry.id   AF-A0A2N8K847-F1
#
_cell.length_a   1.000
_cell.length_b   1.000
_cell.length_c   1.000
_cell.angle_alpha   90.00
_cell.angle_beta   90.00
_cell.angle_gamma   90.00
#
_symmetry.space_group_name_H-M   'P 1'
#
loop_
_entity.id
_entity.type
_entity.pdbx_description
1 polymer ?
#
loop_
_entity_poly.entity_id
_entity_poly.type
_entity_poly.pdbx_seq_one_letter_code
_entity_poly.pdbx_strand_id
1 'polypeptide(L)'
;KPGWEYAMNAAEAVMAAGAQQCAVLMPPSNPTAQDPQGSADGWDAADAIAEGFDVEAFLAHGERIQFQPSTPDTTQTADPTEQSVWATEDALALTFSGRYAQDWRYVALWGKWVFWTGKRWQTEETLAAHHLMRQICREAALKADSHRVAAKLASSGTVAGLERLARSDRRHAATADEWDADPWLLNTPGGVVNLKNGVLRSHDRLDRLTKITTATPAGDCPTWRQFIHEVTGGDQALQAYLARMAGYALTGSTREHALFFLYGTGANGKSVFVNTLATILGDYATNAPMDTFMETRTDRHPTDMASLRGARFVAAIETEQGRRWAESKV
;
A
#
# COMPACT_ATOMS: atom_id res chain seq x y z
N LYS A 1 0.12 -6.48 19.93
CA LYS A 1 1.44 -7.10 20.19
C LYS A 1 2.26 -6.18 21.09
N PRO A 2 2.92 -6.70 22.14
CA PRO A 2 3.71 -5.89 23.08
C PRO A 2 4.79 -5.03 22.40
N GLY A 3 5.44 -5.56 21.36
CA GLY A 3 6.48 -4.84 20.61
C GLY A 3 5.95 -3.66 19.78
N TRP A 4 4.74 -3.76 19.22
CA TRP A 4 4.11 -2.66 18.48
C TRP A 4 3.75 -1.50 19.40
N GLU A 5 3.17 -1.81 20.56
CA GLU A 5 2.84 -0.80 21.57
C GLU A 5 4.10 -0.14 22.14
N TYR A 6 5.17 -0.91 22.36
CA TYR A 6 6.47 -0.37 22.75
C TYR A 6 7.05 0.58 21.69
N ALA A 7 7.06 0.17 20.42
CA ALA A 7 7.60 0.99 19.33
C ALA A 7 6.82 2.31 19.18
N MET A 8 5.50 2.27 19.33
CA MET A 8 4.64 3.45 19.31
C MET A 8 4.93 4.40 20.48
N ASN A 9 5.04 3.87 21.70
CA ASN A 9 5.38 4.66 22.89
C ASN A 9 6.81 5.24 22.82
N ALA A 10 7.76 4.50 22.24
CA ALA A 10 9.12 4.96 22.03
C ALA A 10 9.17 6.09 21.00
N ALA A 11 8.43 5.96 19.90
CA ALA A 11 8.28 7.04 18.93
C ALA A 11 7.71 8.30 19.58
N GLU A 12 6.67 8.17 20.41
CA GLU A 12 6.09 9.28 21.16
C GLU A 12 7.11 9.97 22.09
N ALA A 13 7.87 9.18 22.86
CA ALA A 13 8.91 9.73 23.74
C ALA A 13 9.99 10.49 22.96
N VAL A 14 10.39 9.97 21.79
CA VAL A 14 11.36 10.61 20.90
C VAL A 14 10.79 11.91 20.30
N MET A 15 9.52 11.92 19.89
CA MET A 15 8.85 13.13 19.42
C MET A 15 8.70 14.18 20.53
N ALA A 16 8.32 13.76 21.74
CA ALA A 16 8.21 14.63 22.92
C ALA A 16 9.55 15.22 23.35
N ALA A 17 10.65 14.50 23.10
CA ALA A 17 12.02 14.98 23.32
C ALA A 17 12.50 15.99 22.26
N GLY A 18 11.68 16.32 21.26
CA GLY A 18 11.98 17.35 20.25
C GLY A 18 12.57 16.83 18.95
N ALA A 19 12.48 15.53 18.66
CA ALA A 19 12.88 15.00 17.35
C ALA A 19 12.05 15.62 16.22
N GLN A 20 12.70 16.00 15.12
CA GLN A 20 12.01 16.57 13.95
C GLN A 20 11.25 15.53 13.12
N GLN A 21 11.59 14.26 13.26
CA GLN A 21 10.91 13.15 12.60
C GLN A 21 11.24 11.86 13.35
N CYS A 22 10.27 10.95 13.45
CA CYS A 22 10.47 9.58 13.88
C CYS A 22 9.74 8.66 12.91
N ALA A 23 10.22 7.43 12.74
CA ALA A 23 9.53 6.43 11.95
C ALA A 23 9.50 5.10 12.69
N VAL A 24 8.32 4.48 12.74
CA VAL A 24 8.14 3.13 13.24
C VAL A 24 7.99 2.20 12.05
N LEU A 25 8.95 1.30 11.87
CA LEU A 25 8.90 0.29 10.80
C LEU A 25 7.80 -0.72 11.07
N MET A 26 6.98 -0.99 10.07
CA MET A 26 6.00 -2.06 10.06
C MET A 26 6.74 -3.39 9.93
N PRO A 27 6.37 -4.42 10.72
CA PRO A 27 6.89 -5.76 10.50
C PRO A 27 6.60 -6.19 9.05
N PRO A 28 7.57 -6.70 8.29
CA PRO A 28 7.31 -7.21 6.96
C PRO A 28 6.42 -8.45 7.08
N SER A 29 5.51 -8.65 6.12
CA SER A 29 4.80 -9.91 5.97
C SER A 29 5.81 -10.98 5.53
N ASN A 30 5.95 -12.07 6.29
CA ASN A 30 6.78 -13.22 5.94
C ASN A 30 5.90 -14.39 5.51
N PRO A 31 5.38 -14.41 4.26
CA PRO A 31 4.54 -15.50 3.79
C PRO A 31 5.38 -16.78 3.67
N THR A 32 5.02 -17.79 4.46
CA THR A 32 5.63 -19.12 4.38
C THR A 32 4.75 -20.05 3.55
N ALA A 33 5.27 -21.21 3.13
CA ALA A 33 4.46 -22.21 2.43
C ALA A 33 3.24 -22.70 3.25
N GLN A 34 3.27 -22.51 4.57
CA GLN A 34 2.21 -22.90 5.50
C GLN A 34 1.30 -21.71 5.87
N ASP A 35 1.78 -20.48 5.71
CA ASP A 35 1.03 -19.24 5.93
C ASP A 35 1.24 -18.28 4.74
N PRO A 36 0.45 -18.46 3.64
CA PRO A 36 0.59 -17.66 2.42
C PRO A 36 0.24 -16.18 2.60
N GLN A 37 -0.42 -15.82 3.71
CA GLN A 37 -0.77 -14.44 4.04
C GLN A 37 0.27 -13.79 4.97
N GLY A 38 1.23 -14.57 5.48
CA GLY A 38 2.38 -14.10 6.25
C GLY A 38 1.96 -13.39 7.52
N SER A 39 1.33 -14.11 8.45
CA SER A 39 1.10 -13.55 9.77
C SER A 39 2.46 -13.32 10.46
N ALA A 40 2.67 -12.09 10.93
CA ALA A 40 3.84 -11.75 11.74
C ALA A 40 3.78 -12.38 13.15
N ASP A 41 2.92 -13.38 13.39
CA ASP A 41 2.70 -13.99 14.70
C ASP A 41 3.80 -15.01 14.98
N GLY A 42 4.77 -14.59 15.80
CA GLY A 42 5.86 -15.42 16.29
C GLY A 42 7.22 -15.18 15.62
N TRP A 43 7.27 -14.34 14.58
CA TRP A 43 8.52 -13.96 13.91
C TRP A 43 9.05 -12.65 14.51
N ASP A 44 10.23 -12.70 15.12
CA ASP A 44 10.86 -11.55 15.77
C ASP A 44 12.21 -11.16 15.13
N ALA A 45 12.88 -10.15 15.71
CA ALA A 45 14.15 -9.66 15.18
C ALA A 45 15.29 -10.69 15.29
N ALA A 46 15.24 -11.61 16.26
CA ALA A 46 16.23 -12.68 16.39
C ALA A 46 16.03 -13.72 15.29
N ASP A 47 14.78 -14.08 14.98
CA ASP A 47 14.45 -14.96 13.86
C ASP A 47 14.90 -14.34 12.53
N ALA A 48 14.61 -13.05 12.31
CA ALA A 48 15.02 -12.33 11.11
C ALA A 48 16.54 -12.40 10.90
N ILE A 49 17.34 -12.16 11.94
CA ILE A 49 18.81 -12.26 11.86
C ILE A 49 19.25 -13.70 11.57
N ALA A 50 18.65 -14.69 12.24
CA ALA A 50 18.99 -16.11 12.05
C ALA A 50 18.66 -16.60 10.63
N GLU A 51 17.61 -16.07 10.03
CA GLU A 51 17.17 -16.38 8.66
C GLU A 51 17.91 -15.58 7.58
N GLY A 52 18.89 -14.74 7.95
CA GLY A 52 19.67 -13.95 7.01
C GLY A 52 18.91 -12.79 6.39
N PHE A 53 17.89 -12.27 7.08
CA PHE A 53 17.13 -11.11 6.66
C PHE A 53 18.03 -9.88 6.51
N ASP A 54 17.87 -9.15 5.40
CA ASP A 54 18.62 -7.93 5.13
C ASP A 54 18.10 -6.76 5.96
N VAL A 55 18.61 -6.67 7.20
CA VAL A 55 18.24 -5.62 8.16
C VAL A 55 18.57 -4.23 7.63
N GLU A 56 19.68 -4.06 6.92
CA GLU A 56 20.10 -2.76 6.41
C GLU A 56 19.15 -2.26 5.31
N ALA A 57 18.79 -3.14 4.38
CA ALA A 57 17.77 -2.84 3.38
C ALA A 57 16.40 -2.56 4.02
N PHE A 58 16.02 -3.29 5.06
CA PHE A 58 14.76 -3.06 5.76
C PHE A 58 14.72 -1.73 6.52
N LEU A 59 15.78 -1.36 7.23
CA LEU A 59 15.88 -0.04 7.88
C LEU A 59 15.79 1.09 6.84
N ALA A 60 16.48 0.93 5.71
CA ALA A 60 16.49 1.91 4.64
C ALA A 60 15.16 1.99 3.88
N HIS A 61 14.48 0.86 3.63
CA HIS A 61 13.40 0.78 2.65
C HIS A 61 12.09 0.17 3.13
N GLY A 62 12.06 -0.42 4.32
CA GLY A 62 10.88 -1.06 4.91
C GLY A 62 9.70 -0.10 5.09
N GLU A 63 8.50 -0.66 5.06
CA GLU A 63 7.27 0.09 5.31
C GLU A 63 7.31 0.70 6.71
N ARG A 64 6.85 1.94 6.87
CA ARG A 64 6.94 2.64 8.15
C ARG A 64 5.79 3.62 8.33
N ILE A 65 5.37 3.81 9.57
CA ILE A 65 4.53 4.94 9.97
C ILE A 65 5.47 6.08 10.31
N GLN A 66 5.30 7.22 9.65
CA GLN A 66 6.05 8.43 9.98
C GLN A 66 5.31 9.25 11.05
N PHE A 67 6.09 9.72 12.02
CA PHE A 67 5.69 10.65 13.05
C PHE A 67 6.44 11.95 12.77
N GLN A 68 5.70 13.05 12.67
CA GLN A 68 6.25 14.38 12.58
C GLN A 68 5.70 15.21 13.74
N PRO A 69 6.49 16.14 14.30
CA PRO A 69 5.95 17.09 15.25
C PRO A 69 4.93 17.90 14.46
N SER A 70 3.81 18.24 15.09
CA SER A 70 2.96 19.31 14.59
C SER A 70 3.83 20.54 14.38
N THR A 71 4.23 20.79 13.13
CA THR A 71 4.82 22.05 12.74
C THR A 71 3.65 23.03 12.80
N PRO A 72 3.66 24.04 13.69
CA PRO A 72 2.79 25.16 13.46
C PRO A 72 3.30 25.77 12.16
N ASP A 73 2.61 25.45 11.06
CA ASP A 73 2.86 26.01 9.76
C ASP A 73 2.83 27.53 9.95
N THR A 74 4.00 28.17 10.04
CA THR A 74 4.12 29.55 10.54
C THR A 74 3.55 30.56 9.53
N THR A 75 3.00 30.05 8.43
CA THR A 75 2.33 30.76 7.34
C THR A 75 0.82 30.49 7.25
N GLN A 76 0.23 29.62 8.08
CA GLN A 76 -1.23 29.52 8.21
C GLN A 76 -1.65 30.27 9.46
N THR A 77 -2.06 31.53 9.29
CA THR A 77 -2.97 32.18 10.24
C THR A 77 -4.12 31.22 10.48
N ALA A 78 -4.23 30.66 11.69
CA ALA A 78 -5.30 29.76 12.08
C ALA A 78 -6.63 30.35 11.58
N ASP A 79 -7.32 29.60 10.73
CA ASP A 79 -8.59 30.05 10.16
C ASP A 79 -9.53 30.33 11.34
N PRO A 80 -10.12 31.55 11.46
CA PRO A 80 -11.02 31.87 12.56
C PRO A 80 -12.23 30.91 12.65
N THR A 81 -12.52 30.15 11.60
CA THR A 81 -13.53 29.08 11.60
C THR A 81 -13.09 27.77 12.25
N GLU A 82 -11.79 27.57 12.52
CA GLU A 82 -11.23 26.39 13.20
C GLU A 82 -11.10 26.58 14.73
N GLN A 83 -11.65 27.66 15.29
CA GLN A 83 -11.62 27.89 16.73
C GLN A 83 -12.71 27.07 17.43
N SER A 84 -12.30 26.00 18.10
CA SER A 84 -13.18 25.16 18.90
C SER A 84 -12.95 25.34 20.39
N VAL A 85 -13.99 25.09 21.18
CA VAL A 85 -13.93 25.18 22.64
C VAL A 85 -12.99 24.09 23.15
N TRP A 86 -12.04 24.49 23.99
CA TRP A 86 -11.03 23.59 24.57
C TRP A 86 -11.69 22.33 25.17
N ALA A 87 -11.08 21.17 24.89
CA ALA A 87 -11.51 19.86 25.39
C ALA A 87 -12.92 19.41 24.96
N THR A 88 -13.39 19.84 23.79
CA THR A 88 -14.52 19.22 23.08
C THR A 88 -14.05 18.13 22.12
N GLU A 89 -14.94 17.22 21.72
CA GLU A 89 -14.65 16.21 20.68
C GLU A 89 -14.17 16.86 19.38
N ASP A 90 -14.72 18.02 19.05
CA ASP A 90 -14.36 18.83 17.89
C ASP A 90 -12.96 19.43 17.99
N ALA A 91 -12.61 20.05 19.12
CA ALA A 91 -11.24 20.54 19.36
C ALA A 91 -10.20 19.41 19.31
N LEU A 92 -10.53 18.22 19.80
CA LEU A 92 -9.66 17.05 19.71
C LEU A 92 -9.54 16.52 18.28
N ALA A 93 -10.62 16.55 17.49
CA ALA A 93 -10.61 16.18 16.08
C ALA A 93 -9.81 17.16 15.23
N LEU A 94 -9.88 18.46 15.51
CA LEU A 94 -9.03 19.48 14.91
C LEU A 94 -7.56 19.28 15.30
N THR A 95 -7.28 18.87 16.53
CA THR A 95 -5.92 18.51 16.96
C THR A 95 -5.39 17.30 16.18
N PHE A 96 -6.21 16.26 15.99
CA PHE A 96 -5.85 15.11 15.16
C PHE A 96 -5.59 15.55 13.71
N SER A 97 -6.46 16.38 13.16
CA SER A 97 -6.34 16.87 11.79
C SER A 97 -5.09 17.73 11.61
N GLY A 98 -4.80 18.65 12.53
CA GLY A 98 -3.57 19.45 12.48
C GLY A 98 -2.29 18.61 12.53
N ARG A 99 -2.29 17.47 13.24
CA ARG A 99 -1.12 16.56 13.31
C ARG A 99 -1.01 15.61 12.12
N TYR A 100 -2.13 15.11 11.60
CA TYR A 100 -2.14 13.93 10.74
C TYR A 100 -2.81 14.15 9.36
N ALA A 101 -3.29 15.36 9.06
CA ALA A 101 -3.94 15.69 7.79
C ALA A 101 -3.07 15.47 6.54
N GLN A 102 -1.74 15.37 6.64
CA GLN A 102 -0.92 15.09 5.46
C GLN A 102 -0.81 13.60 5.17
N ASP A 103 -0.75 12.77 6.21
CA ASP A 103 -0.39 11.36 6.10
C ASP A 103 -1.56 10.41 6.32
N TRP A 104 -2.73 10.91 6.71
CA TRP A 104 -3.93 10.10 6.94
C TRP A 104 -5.10 10.55 6.07
N ARG A 105 -5.76 9.60 5.41
CA ARG A 105 -7.01 9.82 4.68
C ARG A 105 -8.06 8.81 5.10
N TYR A 106 -9.32 9.19 5.01
CA TYR A 106 -10.46 8.30 5.21
C TYR A 106 -11.22 8.14 3.91
N VAL A 107 -11.36 6.90 3.44
CA VAL A 107 -12.12 6.59 2.23
C VAL A 107 -13.51 6.13 2.62
N ALA A 108 -14.49 7.03 2.48
CA ALA A 108 -15.85 6.80 2.97
C ALA A 108 -16.52 5.57 2.34
N LEU A 109 -16.29 5.32 1.05
CA LEU A 109 -16.84 4.16 0.36
C LEU A 109 -16.27 2.84 0.91
N TRP A 110 -15.01 2.83 1.33
CA TRP A 110 -14.36 1.64 1.90
C TRP A 110 -14.65 1.50 3.40
N GLY A 111 -15.04 2.59 4.06
CA GLY A 111 -15.18 2.64 5.51
C GLY A 111 -13.84 2.53 6.25
N LYS A 112 -12.72 2.75 5.55
CA LYS A 112 -11.36 2.51 6.06
C LYS A 112 -10.49 3.77 6.05
N TRP A 113 -9.59 3.84 7.02
CA TRP A 113 -8.45 4.75 6.98
C TRP A 113 -7.36 4.19 6.09
N VAL A 114 -6.65 5.09 5.43
CA VAL A 114 -5.40 4.80 4.73
C VAL A 114 -4.35 5.78 5.21
N PHE A 115 -3.10 5.33 5.26
CA PHE A 115 -1.99 6.14 5.74
C PHE A 115 -0.80 6.09 4.79
N TRP A 116 -0.02 7.16 4.79
CA TRP A 116 1.19 7.28 3.98
C TRP A 116 2.36 6.57 4.66
N THR A 117 2.98 5.63 3.95
CA THR A 117 4.12 4.84 4.47
C THR A 117 5.49 5.50 4.21
N GLY A 118 5.50 6.65 3.55
CA GLY A 118 6.71 7.23 2.94
C GLY A 118 6.91 6.83 1.47
N LYS A 119 6.23 5.79 0.98
CA LYS A 119 6.35 5.31 -0.41
C LYS A 119 5.02 5.04 -1.11
N ARG A 120 4.02 4.59 -0.36
CA ARG A 120 2.67 4.29 -0.85
C ARG A 120 1.63 4.62 0.21
N TRP A 121 0.38 4.70 -0.20
CA TRP A 121 -0.75 4.72 0.70
C TRP A 121 -1.19 3.29 1.00
N GLN A 122 -1.30 2.96 2.29
CA GLN A 122 -1.67 1.63 2.74
C GLN A 122 -2.96 1.67 3.52
N THR A 123 -3.80 0.66 3.32
CA THR A 123 -5.02 0.48 4.13
C THR A 123 -4.63 0.15 5.56
N GLU A 124 -5.26 0.84 6.50
CA GLU A 124 -5.08 0.59 7.93
C GLU A 124 -5.99 -0.59 8.36
N GLU A 125 -5.41 -1.59 9.03
CA GLU A 125 -6.11 -2.83 9.41
C GLU A 125 -6.01 -3.18 10.91
N THR A 126 -5.32 -2.36 11.69
CA THR A 126 -4.98 -2.60 13.11
C THR A 126 -5.65 -1.64 14.08
N LEU A 127 -6.44 -0.67 13.60
CA LEU A 127 -7.01 0.43 14.35
C LEU A 127 -5.98 1.49 14.80
N ALA A 128 -4.88 1.67 14.06
CA ALA A 128 -3.84 2.64 14.36
C ALA A 128 -4.38 4.09 14.40
N ALA A 129 -5.29 4.49 13.49
CA ALA A 129 -5.95 5.80 13.56
C ALA A 129 -6.66 6.01 14.91
N HIS A 130 -7.44 5.01 15.33
CA HIS A 130 -8.15 5.04 16.60
C HIS A 130 -7.17 5.09 17.80
N HIS A 131 -6.06 4.37 17.73
CA HIS A 131 -5.00 4.44 18.75
C HIS A 131 -4.40 5.85 18.88
N LEU A 132 -4.06 6.50 17.77
CA LEU A 132 -3.56 7.88 17.75
C LEU A 132 -4.57 8.87 18.35
N MET A 133 -5.86 8.68 18.04
CA MET A 133 -6.93 9.48 18.64
C MET A 133 -7.04 9.27 20.15
N ARG A 134 -6.87 8.03 20.64
CA ARG A 134 -6.82 7.75 22.08
C ARG A 134 -5.65 8.45 22.77
N GLN A 135 -4.49 8.57 22.12
CA GLN A 135 -3.34 9.30 22.67
C GLN A 135 -3.68 10.79 22.82
N ILE A 136 -4.27 11.42 21.81
CA ILE A 136 -4.72 12.82 21.89
C ILE A 136 -5.70 13.03 23.05
N CYS A 137 -6.66 12.13 23.22
CA CYS A 137 -7.59 12.18 24.35
C CYS A 137 -6.89 12.06 25.71
N ARG A 138 -5.87 11.20 25.84
CA ARG A 138 -5.09 11.04 27.07
C ARG A 138 -4.25 12.28 27.38
N GLU A 139 -3.57 12.84 26.38
CA GLU A 139 -2.81 14.09 26.51
C GLU A 139 -3.71 15.23 27.00
N ALA A 140 -4.91 15.36 26.44
CA ALA A 140 -5.88 16.36 26.86
C ALA A 140 -6.39 16.10 28.29
N ALA A 141 -6.62 14.84 28.66
CA ALA A 141 -7.06 14.46 30.00
C ALA A 141 -6.00 14.80 31.07
N LEU A 142 -4.71 14.65 30.78
CA LEU A 142 -3.61 15.00 31.69
C LEU A 142 -3.52 16.51 31.96
N LYS A 143 -4.00 17.35 31.03
CA LYS A 143 -4.02 18.81 31.16
C LYS A 143 -5.29 19.33 31.84
N ALA A 144 -6.23 18.47 32.21
CA ALA A 144 -7.49 18.88 32.80
C ALA A 144 -7.40 19.03 34.32
N ASP A 145 -7.88 20.16 34.84
CA ASP A 145 -7.86 20.48 36.27
C ASP A 145 -8.83 19.63 37.12
N SER A 146 -9.79 18.96 36.47
CA SER A 146 -10.82 18.16 37.15
C SER A 146 -10.78 16.70 36.71
N HIS A 147 -10.74 15.79 37.69
CA HIS A 147 -10.83 14.35 37.43
C HIS A 147 -12.08 13.96 36.62
N ARG A 148 -13.22 14.63 36.85
CA ARG A 148 -14.45 14.38 36.08
C ARG A 148 -14.28 14.70 34.59
N VAL A 149 -13.57 15.80 34.28
CA VAL A 149 -13.30 16.22 32.91
C VAL A 149 -12.27 15.29 32.28
N ALA A 150 -11.18 14.98 32.99
CA ALA A 150 -10.16 14.03 32.54
C ALA A 150 -10.76 12.65 32.21
N ALA A 151 -11.61 12.12 33.09
CA ALA A 151 -12.30 10.83 32.88
C ALA A 151 -13.22 10.87 31.65
N LYS A 152 -13.93 11.99 31.42
CA LYS A 152 -14.74 12.17 30.21
C LYS A 152 -13.88 12.20 28.96
N LEU A 153 -12.78 12.95 28.96
CA LEU A 153 -11.89 13.07 27.80
C LEU A 153 -11.26 11.73 27.41
N ALA A 154 -10.83 10.95 28.40
CA ALA A 154 -10.25 9.62 28.18
C ALA A 154 -11.30 8.51 27.91
N SER A 155 -12.60 8.84 27.91
CA SER A 155 -13.67 7.85 27.70
C SER A 155 -13.73 7.36 26.25
N SER A 156 -14.17 6.12 26.06
CA SER A 156 -14.38 5.54 24.72
C SER A 156 -15.40 6.33 23.89
N GLY A 157 -16.40 6.95 24.53
CA GLY A 157 -17.39 7.80 23.88
C GLY A 157 -16.75 9.01 23.19
N THR A 158 -15.87 9.71 23.91
CA THR A 158 -15.15 10.88 23.37
C THR A 158 -14.25 10.48 22.20
N VAL A 159 -13.53 9.36 22.31
CA VAL A 159 -12.66 8.86 21.23
C VAL A 159 -13.48 8.52 19.98
N ALA A 160 -14.62 7.85 20.14
CA ALA A 160 -15.51 7.53 19.04
C ALA A 160 -16.16 8.79 18.42
N GLY A 161 -16.45 9.81 19.24
CA GLY A 161 -16.92 11.12 18.78
C GLY A 161 -15.86 11.84 17.94
N LEU A 162 -14.63 11.90 18.45
CA LEU A 162 -13.46 12.44 17.76
C LEU A 162 -13.28 11.77 16.40
N GLU A 163 -13.23 10.43 16.34
CA GLU A 163 -13.04 9.69 15.09
C GLU A 163 -14.12 10.02 14.06
N ARG A 164 -15.38 10.14 14.50
CA ARG A 164 -16.51 10.50 13.64
C ARG A 164 -16.39 11.90 13.06
N LEU A 165 -15.83 12.84 13.81
CA LEU A 165 -15.57 14.21 13.35
C LEU A 165 -14.35 14.25 12.42
N ALA A 166 -13.24 13.61 12.82
CA ALA A 166 -12.00 13.57 12.04
C ALA A 166 -12.20 12.96 10.64
N ARG A 167 -12.97 11.87 10.52
CA ARG A 167 -13.27 11.27 9.21
C ARG A 167 -14.14 12.15 8.30
N SER A 168 -14.81 13.17 8.86
CA SER A 168 -15.66 14.10 8.10
C SER A 168 -14.92 15.36 7.65
N ASP A 169 -13.76 15.65 8.25
CA ASP A 169 -12.87 16.75 7.90
C ASP A 169 -12.37 16.57 6.45
N ARG A 170 -12.45 17.66 5.66
CA ARG A 170 -12.09 17.65 4.23
C ARG A 170 -10.61 17.38 3.98
N ARG A 171 -9.73 17.62 4.97
CA ARG A 171 -8.30 17.29 4.89
C ARG A 171 -8.04 15.79 4.92
N HIS A 172 -8.93 15.02 5.57
CA HIS A 172 -8.86 13.57 5.64
C HIS A 172 -9.74 12.88 4.60
N ALA A 173 -10.91 13.43 4.29
CA ALA A 173 -11.86 12.79 3.38
C ALA A 173 -11.25 12.58 1.97
N ALA A 174 -11.33 11.33 1.48
CA ALA A 174 -10.90 10.95 0.14
C ALA A 174 -11.96 10.09 -0.56
N THR A 175 -12.05 10.21 -1.88
CA THR A 175 -12.90 9.34 -2.70
C THR A 175 -12.13 8.10 -3.17
N ALA A 176 -12.84 7.07 -3.63
CA ALA A 176 -12.22 5.82 -4.06
C ALA A 176 -11.47 5.91 -5.40
N ASP A 177 -11.78 6.93 -6.22
CA ASP A 177 -11.25 7.07 -7.58
C ASP A 177 -10.00 7.97 -7.63
N GLU A 178 -9.63 8.56 -6.51
CA GLU A 178 -8.40 9.34 -6.35
C GLU A 178 -7.14 8.46 -6.24
N TRP A 179 -7.30 7.14 -6.04
CA TRP A 179 -6.21 6.20 -5.78
C TRP A 179 -5.76 5.49 -7.06
N ASP A 180 -4.44 5.41 -7.27
CA ASP A 180 -3.81 4.79 -8.45
C ASP A 180 -4.35 5.33 -9.80
N ALA A 181 -4.71 6.62 -9.84
CA ALA A 181 -5.44 7.23 -10.97
C ALA A 181 -4.61 7.41 -12.25
N ASP A 182 -3.30 7.64 -12.14
CA ASP A 182 -2.42 7.80 -13.32
C ASP A 182 -1.80 6.45 -13.73
N PRO A 183 -2.22 5.85 -14.86
CA PRO A 183 -1.68 4.56 -15.31
C PRO A 183 -0.23 4.63 -15.77
N TRP A 184 0.35 5.83 -15.91
CA TRP A 184 1.73 6.06 -16.34
C TRP A 184 2.72 6.25 -15.20
N LEU A 185 2.24 6.35 -13.96
CA LEU A 185 3.10 6.34 -12.79
C LEU A 185 3.32 4.90 -12.32
N LEU A 186 4.56 4.47 -12.24
CA LEU A 186 4.94 3.17 -11.68
C LEU A 186 5.68 3.41 -10.37
N ASN A 187 5.08 3.00 -9.26
CA ASN A 187 5.71 3.12 -7.96
C ASN A 187 6.71 1.98 -7.75
N THR A 188 7.95 2.29 -7.35
CA THR A 188 9.02 1.31 -7.11
C THR A 188 9.73 1.60 -5.78
N PRO A 189 10.47 0.66 -5.18
CA PRO A 189 11.11 0.88 -3.88
C PRO A 189 12.05 2.09 -3.80
N GLY A 190 12.59 2.54 -4.94
CA GLY A 190 13.51 3.66 -5.10
C GLY A 190 12.86 4.95 -5.63
N GLY A 191 11.56 4.98 -5.85
CA GLY A 191 10.83 6.17 -6.31
C GLY A 191 9.70 5.87 -7.29
N VAL A 192 9.12 6.92 -7.85
CA VAL A 192 8.06 6.83 -8.85
C VAL A 192 8.66 7.07 -10.23
N VAL A 193 8.47 6.11 -11.13
CA VAL A 193 8.89 6.20 -12.53
C VAL A 193 7.71 6.70 -13.38
N ASN A 194 7.93 7.77 -14.13
CA ASN A 194 7.00 8.18 -15.18
C ASN A 194 7.29 7.38 -16.46
N LEU A 195 6.41 6.45 -16.79
CA LEU A 195 6.58 5.52 -17.91
C LEU A 195 6.56 6.19 -19.29
N LYS A 196 6.13 7.46 -19.41
CA LYS A 196 6.17 8.18 -20.69
C LYS A 196 7.56 8.66 -21.06
N ASN A 197 8.39 8.99 -20.06
CA ASN A 197 9.70 9.61 -20.28
C ASN A 197 10.85 8.89 -19.54
N GLY A 198 10.55 7.87 -18.73
CA GLY A 198 11.52 7.10 -17.96
C GLY A 198 12.11 7.84 -16.75
N VAL A 199 11.60 9.03 -16.40
CA VAL A 199 12.13 9.81 -15.29
C VAL A 199 11.72 9.19 -13.96
N LEU A 200 12.71 8.88 -13.13
CA LEU A 200 12.55 8.47 -11.73
C LEU A 200 12.59 9.70 -10.83
N ARG A 201 11.61 9.83 -9.93
CA ARG A 201 11.59 10.87 -8.89
C ARG A 201 11.25 10.30 -7.53
N SER A 202 11.51 11.07 -6.48
CA SER A 202 11.09 10.74 -5.12
C SER A 202 9.58 10.55 -5.03
N HIS A 203 9.16 9.69 -4.09
CA HIS A 203 7.77 9.46 -3.78
C HIS A 203 7.07 10.76 -3.35
N ASP A 204 5.84 10.94 -3.83
CA ASP A 204 4.98 12.04 -3.42
C ASP A 204 3.62 11.47 -2.98
N ARG A 205 3.19 11.83 -1.77
CA ARG A 205 1.88 11.49 -1.24
C ARG A 205 0.74 11.96 -2.14
N LEU A 206 0.94 13.05 -2.89
CA LEU A 206 -0.06 13.59 -3.82
C LEU A 206 -0.34 12.66 -5.00
N ASP A 207 0.57 11.72 -5.31
CA ASP A 207 0.35 10.73 -6.37
C ASP A 207 -0.70 9.68 -6.02
N ARG A 208 -1.01 9.52 -4.73
CA ARG A 208 -2.04 8.60 -4.21
C ARG A 208 -1.89 7.16 -4.75
N LEU A 209 -0.65 6.71 -4.87
CA LEU A 209 -0.31 5.35 -5.28
C LEU A 209 -0.48 4.40 -4.08
N THR A 210 -1.27 3.34 -4.24
CA THR A 210 -1.46 2.30 -3.21
C THR A 210 -0.64 1.04 -3.51
N LYS A 211 -0.17 0.93 -4.75
CA LYS A 211 0.60 -0.20 -5.27
C LYS A 211 2.09 0.13 -5.36
N ILE A 212 2.95 -0.88 -5.26
CA ILE A 212 4.41 -0.77 -5.45
C ILE A 212 4.96 -2.05 -6.08
N THR A 213 5.99 -1.91 -6.93
CA THR A 213 6.78 -3.03 -7.45
C THR A 213 7.72 -3.57 -6.37
N THR A 214 8.29 -4.76 -6.61
CA THR A 214 9.35 -5.31 -5.72
C THR A 214 10.75 -4.83 -6.07
N ALA A 215 10.93 -4.24 -7.26
CA ALA A 215 12.23 -3.81 -7.76
C ALA A 215 12.17 -2.42 -8.41
N THR A 216 13.30 -1.69 -8.30
CA THR A 216 13.54 -0.42 -8.99
C THR A 216 14.31 -0.68 -10.29
N PRO A 217 13.96 -0.05 -11.42
CA PRO A 217 14.70 -0.20 -12.67
C PRO A 217 16.18 0.20 -12.52
N ALA A 218 17.08 -0.77 -12.66
CA ALA A 218 18.53 -0.56 -12.64
C ALA A 218 19.27 -1.79 -13.20
N GLY A 219 20.49 -1.57 -13.69
CA GLY A 219 21.41 -2.63 -14.10
C GLY A 219 21.05 -3.38 -15.39
N ASP A 220 21.86 -4.38 -15.73
CA ASP A 220 21.83 -5.07 -17.03
C ASP A 220 21.16 -6.45 -17.05
N CYS A 221 20.74 -6.97 -15.88
CA CYS A 221 20.01 -8.24 -15.72
C CYS A 221 20.50 -9.39 -16.65
N PRO A 222 21.79 -9.79 -16.60
CA PRO A 222 22.37 -10.72 -17.58
C PRO A 222 21.70 -12.09 -17.61
N THR A 223 21.33 -12.64 -16.44
CA THR A 223 20.60 -13.92 -16.34
C THR A 223 19.23 -13.85 -17.02
N TRP A 224 18.51 -12.73 -16.89
CA TRP A 224 17.23 -12.53 -17.56
C TRP A 224 17.40 -12.43 -19.08
N ARG A 225 18.41 -11.69 -19.55
CA ARG A 225 18.72 -11.59 -20.99
C ARG A 225 19.08 -12.95 -21.59
N GLN A 226 19.87 -13.75 -20.87
CA GLN A 226 20.21 -15.11 -21.28
C GLN A 226 18.95 -16.01 -21.33
N PHE A 227 18.12 -15.98 -20.29
CA PHE A 227 16.86 -16.71 -20.26
C PHE A 227 15.98 -16.37 -21.47
N ILE A 228 15.80 -15.08 -21.76
CA ILE A 228 15.02 -14.60 -22.92
C ILE A 228 15.62 -15.10 -24.24
N HIS A 229 16.95 -15.08 -24.37
CA HIS A 229 17.63 -15.61 -25.55
C HIS A 229 17.37 -17.12 -25.73
N GLU A 230 17.47 -17.90 -24.65
CA GLU A 230 17.26 -19.35 -24.67
C GLU A 230 15.82 -19.73 -25.01
N VAL A 231 14.82 -19.11 -24.36
CA VAL A 231 13.40 -19.47 -24.58
C VAL A 231 12.85 -19.02 -25.93
N THR A 232 13.51 -18.06 -26.58
CA THR A 232 13.15 -17.58 -27.92
C THR A 232 14.01 -18.20 -29.02
N GLY A 233 14.98 -19.06 -28.68
CA GLY A 233 15.92 -19.62 -29.66
C GLY A 233 16.74 -18.55 -30.40
N GLY A 234 16.98 -17.40 -29.76
CA GLY A 234 17.68 -16.26 -30.36
C GLY A 234 16.83 -15.40 -31.30
N ASP A 235 15.52 -15.62 -31.42
CA ASP A 235 14.63 -14.81 -32.26
C ASP A 235 14.47 -13.38 -31.70
N GLN A 236 15.20 -12.43 -32.29
CA GLN A 236 15.19 -11.03 -31.87
C GLN A 236 13.82 -10.36 -32.00
N ALA A 237 12.99 -10.75 -32.98
CA ALA A 237 11.67 -10.17 -33.16
C ALA A 237 10.72 -10.62 -32.05
N LEU A 238 10.78 -11.90 -31.67
CA LEU A 238 10.03 -12.44 -30.54
C LEU A 238 10.50 -11.83 -29.22
N GLN A 239 11.81 -11.67 -29.01
CA GLN A 239 12.36 -11.01 -27.81
C GLN A 239 11.85 -9.57 -27.68
N ALA A 240 11.90 -8.78 -28.77
CA ALA A 240 11.37 -7.42 -28.79
C ALA A 240 9.86 -7.38 -28.58
N TYR A 241 9.12 -8.39 -29.04
CA TYR A 241 7.69 -8.52 -28.77
C TYR A 241 7.39 -8.81 -27.30
N LEU A 242 8.08 -9.77 -26.68
CA LEU A 242 7.92 -10.07 -25.25
C LEU A 242 8.29 -8.87 -24.37
N ALA A 243 9.35 -8.14 -24.72
CA ALA A 243 9.73 -6.92 -24.03
C ALA A 243 8.66 -5.82 -24.15
N ARG A 244 8.04 -5.64 -25.32
CA ARG A 244 6.92 -4.71 -25.50
C ARG A 244 5.68 -5.13 -24.72
N MET A 245 5.36 -6.42 -24.69
CA MET A 245 4.25 -6.94 -23.90
C MET A 245 4.46 -6.70 -22.40
N ALA A 246 5.66 -7.01 -21.89
CA ALA A 246 6.02 -6.71 -20.50
C ALA A 246 5.97 -5.21 -20.21
N GLY A 247 6.48 -4.37 -21.13
CA GLY A 247 6.41 -2.91 -21.03
C GLY A 247 4.99 -2.36 -21.01
N TYR A 248 4.09 -2.94 -21.80
CA TYR A 248 2.66 -2.61 -21.78
C TYR A 248 2.02 -2.98 -20.43
N ALA A 249 2.35 -4.16 -19.88
CA ALA A 249 1.88 -4.62 -18.57
C ALA A 249 2.44 -3.81 -17.38
N LEU A 250 3.52 -3.04 -17.55
CA LEU A 250 3.97 -2.07 -16.54
C LEU A 250 3.02 -0.86 -16.45
N THR A 251 2.32 -0.53 -17.55
CA THR A 251 1.32 0.53 -17.57
C THR A 251 -0.01 0.03 -16.99
N GLY A 252 -0.88 0.94 -16.56
CA GLY A 252 -2.29 0.63 -16.29
C GLY A 252 -3.20 0.78 -17.51
N SER A 253 -2.65 0.82 -18.73
CA SER A 253 -3.44 1.09 -19.94
C SER A 253 -4.15 -0.16 -20.43
N THR A 254 -5.44 -0.03 -20.73
CA THR A 254 -6.26 -1.09 -21.35
C THR A 254 -6.59 -0.81 -22.82
N ARG A 255 -5.95 0.18 -23.44
CA ARG A 255 -6.26 0.68 -24.79
C ARG A 255 -6.22 -0.37 -25.89
N GLU A 256 -5.31 -1.33 -25.78
CA GLU A 256 -5.13 -2.37 -26.80
C GLU A 256 -6.14 -3.51 -26.66
N HIS A 257 -6.92 -3.55 -25.57
CA HIS A 257 -7.84 -4.66 -25.26
C HIS A 257 -7.20 -6.04 -25.52
N ALA A 258 -5.93 -6.18 -25.11
CA ALA A 258 -5.08 -7.29 -25.50
C ALA A 258 -5.10 -8.41 -24.46
N LEU A 259 -5.18 -9.64 -24.94
CA LEU A 259 -4.99 -10.84 -24.16
C LEU A 259 -3.85 -11.67 -24.77
N PHE A 260 -2.88 -12.06 -23.94
CA PHE A 260 -1.67 -12.73 -24.40
C PHE A 260 -1.71 -14.22 -24.08
N PHE A 261 -1.67 -15.05 -25.12
CA PHE A 261 -1.54 -16.50 -24.99
C PHE A 261 -0.08 -16.91 -25.17
N LEU A 262 0.54 -17.37 -24.09
CA LEU A 262 1.87 -17.95 -24.16
C LEU A 262 1.74 -19.44 -24.50
N TYR A 263 1.96 -19.78 -25.78
CA TYR A 263 1.89 -21.16 -26.26
C TYR A 263 3.28 -21.79 -26.40
N GLY A 264 3.39 -23.09 -26.12
CA GLY A 264 4.59 -23.88 -26.38
C GLY A 264 4.46 -25.30 -25.82
N THR A 265 5.18 -26.25 -26.40
CA THR A 265 5.05 -27.70 -26.23
C THR A 265 5.52 -28.28 -24.88
N GLY A 266 5.42 -27.51 -23.79
CA GLY A 266 5.87 -27.88 -22.44
C GLY A 266 7.34 -27.52 -22.17
N ALA A 267 7.70 -27.31 -20.90
CA ALA A 267 9.07 -27.01 -20.41
C ALA A 267 9.82 -25.80 -21.03
N ASN A 268 9.16 -24.94 -21.81
CA ASN A 268 9.81 -23.79 -22.50
C ASN A 268 9.90 -22.49 -21.68
N GLY A 269 10.00 -22.55 -20.35
CA GLY A 269 10.20 -21.34 -19.53
C GLY A 269 9.00 -20.38 -19.40
N LYS A 270 7.82 -20.68 -19.96
CA LYS A 270 6.63 -19.81 -19.89
C LYS A 270 6.24 -19.41 -18.46
N SER A 271 6.15 -20.40 -17.57
CA SER A 271 5.81 -20.14 -16.16
C SER A 271 6.90 -19.32 -15.48
N VAL A 272 8.18 -19.53 -15.83
CA VAL A 272 9.29 -18.73 -15.32
C VAL A 272 9.13 -17.27 -15.77
N PHE A 273 8.86 -17.03 -17.06
CA PHE A 273 8.63 -15.69 -17.59
C PHE A 273 7.47 -14.98 -16.88
N VAL A 274 6.31 -15.64 -16.77
CA VAL A 274 5.11 -15.08 -16.12
C VAL A 274 5.36 -14.81 -14.64
N ASN A 275 5.95 -15.76 -13.92
CA ASN A 275 6.24 -15.61 -12.49
C ASN A 275 7.27 -14.51 -12.25
N THR A 276 8.30 -14.38 -13.09
CA THR A 276 9.28 -13.29 -12.96
C THR A 276 8.62 -11.93 -13.15
N LEU A 277 7.76 -11.76 -14.16
CA LEU A 277 7.02 -10.51 -14.33
C LEU A 277 6.11 -10.22 -13.15
N ALA A 278 5.32 -11.21 -12.70
CA ALA A 278 4.44 -11.07 -11.55
C ALA A 278 5.20 -10.66 -10.29
N THR A 279 6.33 -11.31 -10.01
CA THR A 279 7.19 -10.97 -8.87
C THR A 279 7.72 -9.54 -8.97
N ILE A 280 8.22 -9.11 -10.14
CA ILE A 280 8.72 -7.73 -10.33
C ILE A 280 7.59 -6.72 -10.10
N LEU A 281 6.41 -6.98 -10.66
CA LEU A 281 5.23 -6.10 -10.58
C LEU A 281 4.65 -6.00 -9.17
N GLY A 282 4.94 -6.94 -8.25
CA GLY A 282 4.50 -6.85 -6.86
C GLY A 282 2.99 -6.68 -6.75
N ASP A 283 2.52 -5.62 -6.08
CA ASP A 283 1.08 -5.41 -5.87
C ASP A 283 0.29 -5.13 -7.16
N TYR A 284 0.99 -4.82 -8.26
CA TYR A 284 0.38 -4.62 -9.58
C TYR A 284 0.07 -5.94 -10.29
N ALA A 285 0.58 -7.08 -9.78
CA ALA A 285 0.29 -8.39 -10.33
C ALA A 285 -0.71 -9.16 -9.45
N THR A 286 -1.61 -9.90 -10.08
CA THR A 286 -2.52 -10.83 -9.41
C THR A 286 -2.64 -12.13 -10.19
N ASN A 287 -2.91 -13.22 -9.47
CA ASN A 287 -3.25 -14.50 -10.07
C ASN A 287 -4.75 -14.68 -10.01
N ALA A 288 -5.36 -15.00 -11.15
CA ALA A 288 -6.77 -15.33 -11.24
C ALA A 288 -6.92 -16.79 -11.71
N PRO A 289 -7.82 -17.59 -11.09
CA PRO A 289 -8.22 -18.86 -11.65
C PRO A 289 -8.68 -18.68 -13.10
N MET A 290 -8.34 -19.58 -14.01
CA MET A 290 -8.83 -19.45 -15.40
C MET A 290 -10.35 -19.45 -15.47
N ASP A 291 -11.01 -20.13 -14.54
CA ASP A 291 -12.46 -20.09 -14.39
C ASP A 291 -12.99 -18.66 -14.32
N THR A 292 -12.28 -17.70 -13.71
CA THR A 292 -12.66 -16.27 -13.68
C THR A 292 -12.94 -15.70 -15.08
N PHE A 293 -12.28 -16.21 -16.12
CA PHE A 293 -12.45 -15.78 -17.51
C PHE A 293 -13.32 -16.71 -18.37
N MET A 294 -13.79 -17.82 -17.82
CA MET A 294 -14.63 -18.81 -18.53
C MET A 294 -16.13 -18.56 -18.29
N GLU A 295 -16.97 -19.09 -19.20
CA GLU A 295 -18.42 -19.07 -19.02
C GLU A 295 -18.83 -20.15 -18.00
N THR A 296 -19.43 -19.75 -16.87
CA THR A 296 -20.10 -20.69 -15.94
C THR A 296 -21.59 -20.41 -15.90
N ARG A 297 -22.38 -21.48 -15.85
CA ARG A 297 -23.87 -21.46 -15.77
C ARG A 297 -24.42 -21.07 -14.39
N THR A 298 -23.56 -20.67 -13.45
CA THR A 298 -23.90 -20.32 -12.07
C THR A 298 -23.43 -18.90 -11.74
N ASP A 299 -24.26 -18.17 -10.98
CA ASP A 299 -23.96 -16.84 -10.46
C ASP A 299 -22.66 -16.85 -9.65
N ARG A 300 -21.75 -15.91 -9.96
CA ARG A 300 -20.44 -15.82 -9.33
C ARG A 300 -20.41 -14.83 -8.18
N HIS A 301 -19.46 -15.06 -7.27
CA HIS A 301 -19.19 -14.17 -6.16
C HIS A 301 -18.57 -12.84 -6.63
N PRO A 302 -19.12 -11.68 -6.24
CA PRO A 302 -18.60 -10.35 -6.61
C PRO A 302 -17.13 -10.06 -6.21
N THR A 303 -16.58 -10.86 -5.30
CA THR A 303 -15.25 -10.67 -4.70
C THR A 303 -14.10 -10.91 -5.69
N ASP A 304 -14.28 -11.80 -6.67
CA ASP A 304 -13.23 -12.15 -7.65
C ASP A 304 -12.93 -11.00 -8.62
N MET A 305 -13.93 -10.18 -8.95
CA MET A 305 -13.74 -8.98 -9.76
C MET A 305 -13.14 -7.83 -8.95
N ALA A 306 -13.40 -7.79 -7.65
CA ALA A 306 -12.87 -6.76 -6.76
C ALA A 306 -11.34 -6.88 -6.57
N SER A 307 -10.80 -8.11 -6.61
CA SER A 307 -9.35 -8.36 -6.49
C SER A 307 -8.54 -7.91 -7.71
N LEU A 308 -9.19 -7.71 -8.86
CA LEU A 308 -8.56 -7.22 -10.09
C LEU A 308 -8.38 -5.69 -10.12
N ARG A 309 -8.99 -4.96 -9.18
CA ARG A 309 -8.90 -3.49 -9.14
C ARG A 309 -7.45 -3.04 -8.94
N GLY A 310 -6.93 -2.27 -9.89
CA GLY A 310 -5.58 -1.72 -9.85
C GLY A 310 -4.47 -2.70 -10.25
N ALA A 311 -4.82 -3.95 -10.59
CA ALA A 311 -3.86 -4.87 -11.20
C ALA A 311 -3.52 -4.41 -12.64
N ARG A 312 -2.24 -4.48 -12.99
CA ARG A 312 -1.72 -4.20 -14.34
C ARG A 312 -1.34 -5.48 -15.08
N PHE A 313 -1.16 -6.57 -14.33
CA PHE A 313 -0.87 -7.89 -14.86
C PHE A 313 -1.71 -8.93 -14.14
N VAL A 314 -2.45 -9.72 -14.92
CA VAL A 314 -3.23 -10.83 -14.40
C VAL A 314 -2.73 -12.10 -15.07
N ALA A 315 -2.18 -13.02 -14.27
CA ALA A 315 -1.80 -14.33 -14.76
C ALA A 315 -2.91 -15.34 -14.46
N ALA A 316 -3.26 -16.13 -15.47
CA ALA A 316 -4.17 -17.26 -15.33
C ALA A 316 -3.47 -18.52 -15.85
N ILE A 317 -3.47 -19.57 -15.05
CA ILE A 317 -2.89 -20.87 -15.42
C ILE A 317 -4.06 -21.76 -15.86
N GLU A 318 -4.05 -22.19 -17.11
CA GLU A 318 -5.01 -23.18 -17.60
C GLU A 318 -4.77 -24.54 -16.95
N THR A 319 -5.79 -25.06 -16.27
CA THR A 319 -5.89 -26.49 -15.93
C THR A 319 -6.90 -27.16 -16.86
N GLU A 320 -6.36 -28.06 -17.70
CA GLU A 320 -7.01 -29.08 -18.55
C GLU A 320 -7.76 -28.65 -19.83
N GLN A 321 -7.44 -29.41 -20.89
CA GLN A 321 -7.97 -29.29 -22.25
C GLN A 321 -9.50 -29.51 -22.31
N GLY A 322 -10.23 -28.61 -22.98
CA GLY A 322 -11.54 -28.94 -23.55
C GLY A 322 -12.69 -27.94 -23.39
N ARG A 323 -12.46 -26.68 -23.01
CA ARG A 323 -13.55 -25.69 -22.83
C ARG A 323 -13.40 -24.45 -23.73
N ARG A 324 -14.55 -23.90 -24.16
CA ARG A 324 -14.65 -22.78 -25.11
C ARG A 324 -14.60 -21.41 -24.39
N TRP A 325 -14.02 -20.43 -25.08
CA TRP A 325 -13.81 -19.05 -24.64
C TRP A 325 -15.09 -18.19 -24.69
N ALA A 326 -15.22 -17.21 -23.79
CA ALA A 326 -16.32 -16.24 -23.76
C ALA A 326 -15.82 -14.83 -24.10
N GLU A 327 -15.87 -14.47 -25.38
CA GLU A 327 -15.38 -13.18 -25.91
C GLU A 327 -16.08 -11.94 -25.31
N SER A 328 -17.26 -12.08 -24.73
CA SER A 328 -18.05 -10.98 -24.14
C SER A 328 -17.54 -10.44 -22.80
N LYS A 329 -16.45 -10.99 -22.24
CA LYS A 329 -15.96 -10.69 -20.88
C LYS A 329 -14.54 -10.10 -20.82
N VAL A 330 -13.95 -9.79 -21.97
CA VAL A 330 -12.65 -9.12 -22.14
C VAL A 330 -12.88 -7.69 -22.60
#